data_AF-A0A2V5PZL9-F1
#
_entry.id   AF-A0A2V5PZL9-F1
#
_cell.length_a   1.000
_cell.length_b   1.000
_cell.length_c   1.000
_cell.angle_alpha   90.00
_cell.angle_beta   90.00
_cell.angle_gamma   90.00
#
_symmetry.space_group_name_H-M   'P 1'
#
loop_
_entity.id
_entity.type
_entity.pdbx_description
1 polymer ?
#
loop_
_entity_poly.entity_id
_entity_poly.type
_entity_poly.pdbx_seq_one_letter_code
_entity_poly.pdbx_strand_id
1 'polypeptide(L)'
;VSFQFADALPLCFSIETRRTIGQKYSALAGLYRQYTLIYIVADERDVIRLRTNYRREDVYLYRTLASPAQARERFLEYIKAMNMLHQHPRWYNEVTANCTTSIRTQRSVNERAPWDWRMLINGEADELLYERHAIVTGGLPFSELKQRSLINERARAADNSPDFSQLIREGLPK
;
A
#
# COMPACT_ATOMS: atom_id res chain seq x y z
N VAL A 1 -1.81 2.13 0.52
CA VAL A 1 -1.47 3.09 1.60
C VAL A 1 -2.77 3.68 2.12
N SER A 2 -2.92 3.81 3.43
CA SER A 2 -4.10 4.39 4.10
C SER A 2 -3.74 5.73 4.72
N PHE A 3 -4.55 6.76 4.49
CA PHE A 3 -4.40 8.08 5.09
C PHE A 3 -5.53 8.32 6.08
N GLN A 4 -5.17 8.63 7.33
CA GLN A 4 -6.12 8.98 8.37
C GLN A 4 -6.35 10.49 8.39
N PHE A 5 -7.62 10.89 8.50
CA PHE A 5 -8.04 12.27 8.66
C PHE A 5 -8.52 12.49 10.09
N ALA A 6 -8.57 13.75 10.54
CA ALA A 6 -9.01 14.09 11.90
C ALA A 6 -10.52 13.89 12.07
N ASP A 7 -11.28 14.09 11.00
CA ASP A 7 -12.73 14.25 10.97
C ASP A 7 -13.41 13.38 9.89
N ALA A 8 -12.68 12.42 9.32
CA ALA A 8 -13.20 11.51 8.30
C ALA A 8 -12.60 10.10 8.41
N LEU A 9 -13.30 9.12 7.82
CA LEU A 9 -12.81 7.75 7.73
C LEU A 9 -11.51 7.67 6.91
N PRO A 10 -10.63 6.68 7.19
CA PRO A 10 -9.38 6.55 6.46
C PRO A 10 -9.60 6.27 4.97
N LEU A 11 -8.87 7.01 4.13
CA LEU A 11 -8.90 6.86 2.68
C LEU A 11 -7.72 6.01 2.20
N CYS A 12 -8.00 4.96 1.45
CA CYS A 12 -6.99 4.06 0.92
C CYS A 12 -6.70 4.30 -0.56
N PHE A 13 -5.41 4.32 -0.89
CA PHE A 13 -4.89 4.28 -2.24
C PHE A 13 -4.30 2.91 -2.52
N SER A 14 -4.82 2.27 -3.57
CA SER A 14 -4.33 1.01 -4.11
C SER A 14 -3.84 1.22 -5.53
N ILE A 15 -2.57 0.87 -5.79
CA ILE A 15 -2.00 0.87 -7.14
C ILE A 15 -2.13 -0.55 -7.66
N GLU A 16 -3.00 -0.76 -8.65
CA GLU A 16 -3.35 -2.08 -9.15
C GLU A 16 -3.05 -2.23 -10.64
N THR A 17 -2.92 -3.49 -11.06
CA THR A 17 -2.92 -3.89 -12.46
C THR A 17 -4.34 -4.09 -12.96
N ARG A 18 -4.76 -3.32 -13.97
CA ARG A 18 -6.01 -3.54 -14.70
C ARG A 18 -5.79 -4.65 -15.72
N ARG A 19 -6.56 -5.72 -15.54
CA ARG A 19 -6.56 -6.93 -16.38
C ARG A 19 -7.63 -6.81 -17.47
N THR A 20 -7.39 -7.46 -18.60
CA THR A 20 -8.42 -7.71 -19.61
C THR A 20 -9.20 -8.98 -19.26
N ILE A 21 -10.49 -9.03 -19.57
CA ILE A 21 -11.33 -10.22 -19.33
C ILE A 21 -10.71 -11.43 -20.05
N GLY A 22 -10.45 -12.52 -19.34
CA GLY A 22 -9.84 -13.75 -19.85
C GLY A 22 -8.34 -13.93 -19.57
N GLN A 23 -7.67 -12.94 -18.99
CA GLN A 23 -6.23 -13.02 -18.69
C GLN A 23 -5.96 -13.74 -17.36
N LYS A 24 -5.23 -14.88 -17.40
CA LYS A 24 -4.80 -15.62 -16.21
C LYS A 24 -3.65 -14.89 -15.49
N TYR A 25 -3.71 -14.82 -14.16
CA TYR A 25 -2.65 -14.24 -13.34
C TYR A 25 -1.39 -15.10 -13.40
N SER A 26 -0.24 -14.47 -13.61
CA SER A 26 1.08 -15.08 -13.42
C SER A 26 2.00 -14.05 -12.78
N ALA A 27 2.53 -14.38 -11.60
CA ALA A 27 3.50 -13.55 -10.90
C ALA A 27 4.76 -13.31 -11.74
N LEU A 28 5.12 -14.26 -12.63
CA LEU A 28 6.24 -14.16 -13.56
C LEU A 28 5.87 -13.44 -14.88
N ALA A 29 4.60 -13.44 -15.30
CA ALA A 29 4.13 -12.64 -16.44
C ALA A 29 3.84 -11.17 -16.06
N GLY A 30 3.74 -10.86 -14.76
CA GLY A 30 3.74 -9.48 -14.25
C GLY A 30 4.97 -8.70 -14.71
N LEU A 31 6.14 -9.35 -14.72
CA LEU A 31 7.43 -8.81 -15.14
C LEU A 31 7.47 -8.33 -16.61
N TYR A 32 6.51 -8.74 -17.44
CA TYR A 32 6.49 -8.44 -18.87
C TYR A 32 5.20 -7.71 -19.26
N ARG A 33 5.27 -6.38 -19.43
CA ARG A 33 4.38 -5.49 -20.22
C ARG A 33 2.97 -6.03 -20.58
N GLN A 34 2.14 -6.41 -19.62
CA GLN A 34 0.82 -7.01 -19.93
C GLN A 34 -0.37 -6.45 -19.16
N TYR A 35 -0.17 -5.42 -18.32
CA TYR A 35 -1.26 -4.81 -17.56
C TYR A 35 -1.24 -3.27 -17.63
N THR A 36 -2.43 -2.65 -17.63
CA THR A 36 -2.55 -1.19 -17.51
C THR A 36 -2.56 -0.78 -16.03
N LEU A 37 -1.94 0.33 -15.66
CA LEU A 37 -1.89 0.80 -14.26
C LEU A 37 -3.21 1.50 -13.92
N ILE A 38 -3.81 1.16 -12.78
CA ILE A 38 -4.93 1.91 -12.23
C ILE A 38 -4.66 2.28 -10.78
N TYR A 39 -5.18 3.44 -10.40
CA TYR A 39 -5.22 3.88 -9.01
C TYR A 39 -6.65 3.74 -8.55
N ILE A 40 -6.85 2.99 -7.48
CA ILE A 40 -8.13 2.85 -6.80
C ILE A 40 -8.06 3.68 -5.53
N VAL A 41 -9.00 4.62 -5.40
CA VAL A 41 -9.22 5.41 -4.20
C VAL A 41 -10.54 4.96 -3.61
N ALA A 42 -10.50 4.38 -2.42
CA ALA A 42 -11.67 3.79 -1.78
C ALA A 42 -11.51 3.77 -0.26
N ASP A 43 -12.61 3.49 0.44
CA ASP A 43 -12.62 3.29 1.88
C ASP A 43 -11.63 2.19 2.27
N GLU A 44 -10.94 2.38 3.39
CA GLU A 44 -10.01 1.38 3.90
C GLU A 44 -10.67 0.01 4.10
N ARG A 45 -11.93 0.02 4.55
CA ARG A 45 -12.75 -1.19 4.66
C ARG A 45 -12.79 -1.94 3.34
N ASP A 46 -13.15 -1.30 2.25
CA ASP A 46 -13.37 -1.98 0.97
C ASP A 46 -12.05 -2.54 0.41
N VAL A 47 -10.96 -1.77 0.55
CA VAL A 47 -9.62 -2.16 0.08
C VAL A 47 -9.08 -3.36 0.87
N ILE A 48 -9.21 -3.36 2.19
CA ILE A 48 -8.67 -4.43 3.05
C ILE A 48 -9.59 -5.65 3.03
N ARG A 49 -10.90 -5.47 3.19
CA ARG A 49 -11.90 -6.55 3.23
C ARG A 49 -11.89 -7.38 1.95
N LEU A 50 -11.71 -6.76 0.78
CA LEU A 50 -11.53 -7.49 -0.48
C LEU A 50 -10.40 -8.53 -0.39
N ARG A 51 -9.27 -8.15 0.21
CA ARG A 51 -8.08 -8.98 0.32
C ARG A 51 -8.23 -10.04 1.40
N THR A 52 -8.68 -9.66 2.59
CA THR A 52 -8.76 -10.57 3.75
C THR A 52 -9.94 -11.53 3.69
N ASN A 53 -11.12 -11.06 3.28
CA ASN A 53 -12.37 -11.82 3.41
C ASN A 53 -12.71 -12.59 2.14
N TYR A 54 -12.49 -11.98 0.97
CA TYR A 54 -12.85 -12.59 -0.32
C TYR A 54 -11.69 -13.29 -1.00
N ARG A 55 -10.51 -12.66 -1.07
CA ARG A 55 -9.33 -13.25 -1.71
C ARG A 55 -8.48 -14.11 -0.79
N ARG A 56 -8.66 -13.98 0.53
CA ARG A 56 -7.89 -14.67 1.59
C ARG A 56 -6.37 -14.45 1.46
N GLU A 57 -5.99 -13.24 1.09
CA GLU A 57 -4.60 -12.77 1.06
C GLU A 57 -4.13 -12.42 2.47
N ASP A 58 -2.83 -12.58 2.75
CA ASP A 58 -2.23 -12.08 3.99
C ASP A 58 -2.03 -10.56 3.92
N VAL A 59 -2.60 -9.87 4.89
CA VAL A 59 -2.57 -8.42 5.00
C VAL A 59 -1.93 -8.02 6.33
N TYR A 60 -0.87 -7.24 6.20
CA TYR A 60 -0.11 -6.68 7.32
C TYR A 60 -0.33 -5.17 7.39
N LEU A 61 -0.62 -4.64 8.57
CA LEU A 61 -0.84 -3.21 8.80
C LEU A 61 0.27 -2.62 9.66
N TYR A 62 1.09 -1.77 9.04
CA TYR A 62 2.19 -1.07 9.71
C TYR A 62 1.88 0.43 9.81
N ARG A 63 2.14 1.02 10.98
CA ARG A 63 2.04 2.47 11.18
C ARG A 63 3.35 3.13 10.76
N THR A 64 3.28 4.10 9.84
CA THR A 64 4.46 4.87 9.43
C THR A 64 4.83 5.92 10.47
N LEU A 65 6.11 6.27 10.55
CA LEU A 65 6.65 7.37 11.36
C LEU A 65 6.61 8.74 10.64
N ALA A 66 5.95 8.82 9.48
CA ALA A 66 5.82 10.05 8.72
C ALA A 66 5.11 11.14 9.55
N SER A 67 5.67 12.36 9.55
CA SER A 67 5.02 13.51 10.16
C SER A 67 3.73 13.88 9.41
N PRO A 68 2.78 14.62 10.04
CA PRO A 68 1.58 15.08 9.35
C PRO A 68 1.87 15.86 8.06
N ALA A 69 2.94 16.65 8.04
CA ALA A 69 3.38 17.39 6.85
C ALA A 69 3.85 16.43 5.74
N GLN A 70 4.65 15.41 6.08
CA GLN A 70 5.09 14.39 5.12
C GLN A 70 3.91 13.56 4.61
N ALA A 71 2.98 13.16 5.49
CA ALA A 71 1.79 12.43 5.08
C ALA A 71 0.92 13.25 4.11
N ARG A 72 0.74 14.55 4.37
CA ARG A 72 0.03 15.46 3.46
C ARG A 72 0.72 15.60 2.10
N GLU A 73 2.04 15.75 2.09
CA GLU A 73 2.82 15.76 0.85
C GLU A 73 2.59 14.48 0.05
N ARG A 74 2.74 13.30 0.68
CA ARG A 74 2.50 12.02 0.02
C ARG A 74 1.08 11.90 -0.52
N PHE A 75 0.09 12.34 0.22
CA PHE A 75 -1.29 12.35 -0.25
C PHE A 75 -1.44 13.15 -1.55
N LEU A 76 -0.86 14.36 -1.60
CA LEU A 76 -0.90 15.21 -2.80
C LEU A 76 -0.10 14.62 -3.97
N GLU A 77 0.99 13.89 -3.71
CA GLU A 77 1.72 13.13 -4.74
C GLU A 77 0.82 12.09 -5.42
N TYR A 78 0.03 11.33 -4.64
CA TYR A 78 -0.95 10.39 -5.18
C TYR A 78 -2.01 11.09 -6.04
N ILE A 79 -2.57 12.21 -5.57
CA ILE A 79 -3.55 12.99 -6.34
C ILE A 79 -2.94 13.49 -7.65
N LYS A 80 -1.73 14.04 -7.62
CA LYS A 80 -1.02 14.51 -8.81
C LYS A 80 -0.76 13.38 -9.80
N ALA A 81 -0.34 12.21 -9.32
CA ALA A 81 -0.11 11.05 -10.16
C ALA A 81 -1.38 10.60 -10.89
N MET A 82 -2.51 10.53 -10.19
CA MET A 82 -3.80 10.18 -10.78
C MET A 82 -4.28 11.22 -11.80
N ASN A 83 -4.18 12.51 -11.49
CA ASN A 83 -4.54 13.58 -12.41
C ASN A 83 -3.69 13.54 -13.69
N MET A 84 -2.39 13.26 -13.56
CA MET A 84 -1.53 13.07 -14.72
C MET A 84 -1.91 11.84 -15.54
N LEU A 85 -2.27 10.71 -14.91
CA LEU A 85 -2.71 9.51 -15.62
C LEU A 85 -4.04 9.72 -16.35
N HIS A 86 -4.94 10.54 -15.79
CA HIS A 86 -6.18 10.92 -16.44
C HIS A 86 -5.94 11.73 -17.72
N GLN A 87 -5.01 12.70 -17.68
CA GLN A 87 -4.68 13.54 -18.84
C GLN A 87 -3.79 12.82 -19.86
N HIS A 88 -2.86 12.00 -19.38
CA HIS A 88 -1.86 11.30 -20.18
C HIS A 88 -1.79 9.82 -19.77
N PRO A 89 -2.58 8.93 -20.42
CA PRO A 89 -2.52 7.51 -20.17
C PRO A 89 -1.09 6.98 -20.38
N ARG A 90 -0.54 6.23 -19.40
CA ARG A 90 0.80 5.63 -19.49
C ARG A 90 0.74 4.11 -19.47
N TRP A 91 1.52 3.49 -20.35
CA TRP A 91 1.76 2.04 -20.34
C TRP A 91 2.73 1.65 -19.21
N TYR A 92 2.47 0.52 -18.56
CA TYR A 92 3.18 0.05 -17.37
C TYR A 92 4.56 -0.54 -17.70
N ASN A 93 5.52 -0.33 -16.80
CA ASN A 93 6.87 -0.89 -16.87
C ASN A 93 7.34 -1.23 -15.45
N GLU A 94 7.51 -2.51 -15.09
CA GLU A 94 7.76 -2.96 -13.71
C GLU A 94 9.09 -2.52 -13.11
N VAL A 95 10.04 -2.15 -13.97
CA VAL A 95 11.34 -1.62 -13.54
C VAL A 95 11.24 -0.15 -13.10
N THR A 96 10.25 0.59 -13.60
CA THR A 96 10.11 2.05 -13.36
C THR A 96 8.78 2.50 -12.76
N ALA A 97 7.75 1.64 -12.69
CA ALA A 97 6.38 2.02 -12.36
C ALA A 97 5.55 0.97 -11.59
N ASN A 98 6.15 0.07 -10.82
CA ASN A 98 5.41 -0.75 -9.83
C ASN A 98 4.92 0.11 -8.63
N CYS A 99 4.21 -0.47 -7.66
CA CYS A 99 3.65 0.30 -6.54
C CYS A 99 4.73 1.05 -5.72
N THR A 100 5.83 0.39 -5.37
CA THR A 100 6.92 0.98 -4.56
C THR A 100 7.79 1.95 -5.37
N THR A 101 8.10 1.65 -6.62
CA THR A 101 8.83 2.54 -7.53
C THR A 101 8.00 3.73 -7.97
N SER A 102 6.68 3.61 -8.09
CA SER A 102 5.77 4.73 -8.32
C SER A 102 5.78 5.68 -7.12
N ILE A 103 5.65 5.16 -5.89
CA ILE A 103 5.75 5.97 -4.65
C ILE A 103 7.12 6.67 -4.55
N ARG A 104 8.20 6.00 -5.01
CA ARG A 104 9.54 6.56 -5.01
C ARG A 104 9.73 7.63 -6.09
N THR A 105 9.23 7.40 -7.30
CA THR A 105 9.47 8.27 -8.46
C THR A 105 8.54 9.49 -8.50
N GLN A 106 7.41 9.44 -7.78
CA GLN A 106 6.54 10.60 -7.53
C GLN A 106 7.27 11.73 -6.79
N ARG A 107 8.30 11.40 -5.99
CA ARG A 107 9.16 12.39 -5.35
C ARG A 107 10.12 13.06 -6.33
N SER A 108 10.44 14.31 -6.01
CA SER A 108 11.54 15.04 -6.66
C SER A 108 12.83 14.22 -6.56
N VAL A 109 13.71 14.31 -7.57
CA VAL A 109 14.89 13.42 -7.70
C VAL A 109 15.76 13.43 -6.44
N ASN A 110 15.86 14.57 -5.76
CA ASN A 110 16.67 14.76 -4.55
C ASN A 110 16.03 14.22 -3.26
N GLU A 111 14.73 13.91 -3.27
CA GLU A 111 13.96 13.43 -2.11
C GLU A 111 13.59 11.94 -2.21
N ARG A 112 14.00 11.30 -3.31
CA ARG A 112 13.72 9.89 -3.55
C ARG A 112 14.48 9.05 -2.53
N ALA A 113 13.76 8.10 -1.94
CA ALA A 113 14.40 7.06 -1.14
C ALA A 113 15.48 6.34 -1.98
N PRO A 114 16.63 5.97 -1.39
CA PRO A 114 17.67 5.21 -2.08
C PRO A 114 17.09 3.96 -2.72
N TRP A 115 17.50 3.69 -3.95
CA TRP A 115 17.02 2.53 -4.72
C TRP A 115 17.40 1.23 -4.00
N ASP A 116 16.45 0.31 -3.89
CA ASP A 116 16.62 -1.00 -3.26
C ASP A 116 15.85 -2.02 -4.09
N TRP A 117 16.45 -3.19 -4.33
CA TRP A 117 15.86 -4.25 -5.15
C TRP A 117 14.53 -4.75 -4.57
N ARG A 118 14.33 -4.66 -3.25
CA ARG A 118 13.07 -4.98 -2.55
C ARG A 118 11.93 -4.03 -2.92
N MET A 119 12.23 -2.88 -3.53
CA MET A 119 11.21 -2.02 -4.15
C MET A 119 10.65 -2.60 -5.45
N LEU A 120 11.25 -3.66 -6.00
CA LEU A 120 10.77 -4.36 -7.19
C LEU A 120 9.95 -5.62 -6.84
N ILE A 121 10.07 -6.12 -5.60
CA ILE A 121 9.38 -7.34 -5.15
C ILE A 121 8.25 -6.96 -4.20
N ASN A 122 7.02 -7.23 -4.63
CA ASN A 122 5.84 -7.08 -3.77
C ASN A 122 5.97 -8.07 -2.59
N GLY A 123 6.04 -7.56 -1.36
CA GLY A 123 6.11 -8.38 -0.13
C GLY A 123 7.34 -8.14 0.76
N GLU A 124 8.37 -7.45 0.25
CA GLU A 124 9.63 -7.18 0.99
C GLU A 124 9.79 -5.70 1.38
N ALA A 125 8.80 -4.87 1.05
CA ALA A 125 8.82 -3.44 1.35
C ALA A 125 8.68 -3.16 2.85
N ASP A 126 8.08 -4.06 3.62
CA ASP A 126 7.90 -3.92 5.06
C ASP A 126 9.22 -4.09 5.83
N GLU A 127 10.03 -5.09 5.47
CA GLU A 127 11.38 -5.28 6.05
C GLU A 127 12.29 -4.09 5.73
N LEU A 128 12.23 -3.58 4.49
CA LEU A 128 12.96 -2.38 4.10
C LEU A 128 12.55 -1.15 4.93
N LEU A 129 11.25 -0.98 5.19
CA LEU A 129 10.76 0.13 6.02
C LEU A 129 11.16 -0.04 7.48
N TYR A 130 11.24 -1.27 7.99
CA TYR A 130 11.74 -1.59 9.32
C TYR A 130 13.23 -1.22 9.47
N GLU A 131 14.08 -1.70 8.55
CA GLU A 131 15.52 -1.40 8.53
C GLU A 131 15.81 0.10 8.43
N ARG A 132 14.98 0.83 7.70
CA ARG A 132 15.09 2.29 7.54
C ARG A 132 14.43 3.10 8.66
N HIS A 133 13.92 2.43 9.69
CA HIS A 133 13.23 3.07 10.82
C HIS A 133 12.10 4.01 10.37
N ALA A 134 11.34 3.58 9.35
CA ALA A 134 10.25 4.34 8.74
C ALA A 134 8.86 3.91 9.25
N ILE A 135 8.79 2.85 10.05
CA ILE A 135 7.58 2.33 10.68
C ILE A 135 7.76 2.19 12.19
N VAL A 136 6.65 2.27 12.91
CA VAL A 136 6.57 2.03 14.34
C VAL A 136 6.89 0.56 14.61
N THR A 137 7.86 0.30 15.48
CA THR A 137 8.31 -1.05 15.83
C THR A 137 7.94 -1.47 17.24
N GLY A 138 7.70 -0.52 18.15
CA GLY A 138 7.55 -0.78 19.58
C GLY A 138 8.79 -1.45 20.21
N GLY A 139 9.96 -1.35 19.57
CA GLY A 139 11.19 -2.04 19.98
C GLY A 139 11.22 -3.55 19.66
N LEU A 140 10.22 -4.06 18.93
CA LEU A 140 10.13 -5.48 18.60
C LEU A 140 11.08 -5.85 17.46
N PRO A 141 11.66 -7.07 17.47
CA PRO A 141 12.29 -7.65 16.29
C PRO A 141 11.32 -7.73 15.10
N PHE A 142 11.83 -7.63 13.87
CA PHE A 142 11.00 -7.60 12.66
C PHE A 142 10.04 -8.80 12.53
N SER A 143 10.50 -10.01 12.84
CA SER A 143 9.67 -11.22 12.78
C SER A 143 8.45 -11.13 13.70
N GLU A 144 8.65 -10.63 14.92
CA GLU A 144 7.57 -10.44 15.89
C GLU A 144 6.66 -9.26 15.49
N LEU A 145 7.24 -8.16 15.00
CA LEU A 145 6.48 -7.05 14.44
C LEU A 145 5.57 -7.51 13.32
N LYS A 146 6.08 -8.30 12.36
CA LYS A 146 5.32 -8.83 11.22
C LYS A 146 4.17 -9.72 11.69
N GLN A 147 4.44 -10.64 12.63
CA GLN A 147 3.39 -11.49 13.21
C GLN A 147 2.28 -10.68 13.89
N ARG A 148 2.64 -9.70 14.71
CA ARG A 148 1.67 -8.83 15.40
C ARG A 148 0.92 -7.89 14.45
N SER A 149 1.52 -7.57 13.31
CA SER A 149 0.94 -6.70 12.28
C SER A 149 0.01 -7.43 11.32
N LEU A 150 -0.09 -8.76 11.38
CA LEU A 150 -1.08 -9.53 10.62
C LEU A 150 -2.50 -9.22 11.13
N ILE A 151 -3.32 -8.60 10.29
CA ILE A 151 -4.67 -8.15 10.67
C ILE A 151 -5.79 -9.07 10.16
N ASN A 152 -5.45 -10.17 9.49
CA ASN A 152 -6.38 -11.05 8.78
C ASN A 152 -7.58 -11.51 9.65
N GLU A 153 -7.34 -11.95 10.88
CA GLU A 153 -8.41 -12.39 11.78
C GLU A 153 -9.31 -11.23 12.21
N ARG A 154 -8.72 -10.09 12.58
CA ARG A 154 -9.45 -8.88 12.98
C ARG A 154 -10.29 -8.33 11.82
N ALA A 155 -9.73 -8.29 10.61
CA ALA A 155 -10.42 -7.82 9.41
C ALA A 155 -11.60 -8.75 9.04
N ARG A 156 -11.41 -10.08 9.17
CA ARG A 156 -12.51 -11.03 8.96
C ARG A 156 -13.60 -10.90 10.01
N ALA A 157 -13.24 -10.71 11.27
CA ALA A 157 -14.20 -10.51 12.35
C ALA A 157 -14.97 -9.18 12.20
N ALA A 158 -14.30 -8.11 11.77
CA ALA A 158 -14.92 -6.80 11.55
C ALA A 158 -15.84 -6.77 10.33
N ASP A 159 -15.51 -7.52 9.27
CA ASP A 159 -16.25 -7.63 8.00
C ASP A 159 -16.84 -6.29 7.48
N ASN A 160 -18.16 -6.11 7.55
CA ASN A 160 -18.86 -4.93 7.06
C ASN A 160 -19.09 -3.84 8.12
N SER A 161 -18.52 -3.99 9.31
CA SER A 161 -18.68 -3.05 10.43
C SER A 161 -18.34 -1.61 10.02
N PRO A 162 -19.11 -0.60 10.48
CA PRO A 162 -18.74 0.80 10.33
C PRO A 162 -17.43 1.14 11.06
N ASP A 163 -17.10 0.40 12.11
CA ASP A 163 -15.90 0.60 12.93
C ASP A 163 -14.68 -0.20 12.43
N PHE A 164 -14.75 -0.73 11.20
CA PHE A 164 -13.73 -1.63 10.62
C PHE A 164 -12.30 -1.10 10.81
N SER A 165 -12.06 0.17 10.48
CA SER A 165 -10.75 0.82 10.59
C SER A 165 -10.23 0.85 12.03
N GLN A 166 -11.10 1.03 13.02
CA GLN A 166 -10.69 1.00 14.42
C GLN A 166 -10.34 -0.44 14.84
N LEU A 167 -11.21 -1.39 14.53
CA LEU A 167 -11.10 -2.79 14.94
C LEU A 167 -9.83 -3.46 14.42
N ILE A 168 -9.44 -3.22 13.15
CA ILE A 168 -8.21 -3.81 12.59
C ILE A 168 -6.92 -3.26 13.23
N ARG A 169 -6.99 -2.14 13.96
CA ARG A 169 -5.83 -1.51 14.62
C ARG A 169 -5.68 -1.93 16.08
N GLU A 170 -6.63 -2.66 16.64
CA GLU A 170 -6.59 -3.08 18.03
C GLU A 170 -5.43 -4.05 18.28
N GLY A 171 -4.56 -3.69 19.23
CA GLY A 171 -3.38 -4.49 19.58
C GLY A 171 -2.21 -4.39 18.61
N LEU A 172 -2.25 -3.49 17.61
CA LEU A 172 -1.07 -3.19 16.81
C LEU A 172 0.03 -2.51 17.64
N PRO A 173 1.31 -2.75 17.32
CA PRO A 173 2.43 -2.07 17.98
C PRO A 173 2.32 -0.53 17.91
N LYS A 174 2.74 0.13 18.99
CA LYS A 174 2.68 1.59 19.19
C LYS A 174 4.05 2.22 19.35
#